data_AF-A0A4U0WT20-F1
#
_entry.id   AF-A0A4U0WT20-F1
#
_cell.length_a   1.000
_cell.length_b   1.000
_cell.length_c   1.000
_cell.angle_alpha   90.00
_cell.angle_beta   90.00
_cell.angle_gamma   90.00
#
_symmetry.space_group_name_H-M   'P 1'
#
loop_
_entity.id
_entity.type
_entity.pdbx_description
1 polymer ?
#
loop_
_entity_poly.entity_id
_entity_poly.type
_entity_poly.pdbx_seq_one_letter_code
_entity_poly.pdbx_strand_id
1 'polypeptide(L)'
;MADRAPLRRKPVPPPAVEETWAKDLTNQFRQVLSTQRMNALSQRPSQSRSESPAPRELFAPRPSHAEPPLRHGYDYQTSTTSQPTSQKSPNSSLPPSYTSLRNIPLVPTPPTDAKSLRFKNMMHSLSNMPCKWENPGLLDEALASIPLERIYNEAQEESDIFQAEAESLGNGTRAAWGYQDCVIRALLKWFKRSFFEWVNNPKCSNCYAPTVAIGMAAPTPDEQARGANRVELYQCSNQEVYSVHKKRWVHVDACEEAWDNPRLYTEGWGKKLGYCIAFSADGAMDVTRRY
;
A
#
# COMPACT_ATOMS: atom_id res chain seq x y z
N MET A 1 -28.60 -75.86 2.73
CA MET A 1 -27.24 -76.22 2.27
C MET A 1 -26.44 -74.95 2.17
N ALA A 2 -25.34 -74.88 2.92
CA ALA A 2 -24.43 -73.75 2.94
C ALA A 2 -23.76 -73.58 1.57
N ASP A 3 -23.50 -72.33 1.15
CA ASP A 3 -22.27 -72.09 0.39
C ASP A 3 -21.76 -70.64 0.44
N ARG A 4 -20.44 -70.56 0.27
CA ARG A 4 -19.44 -69.59 0.74
C ARG A 4 -19.56 -68.14 0.27
N ALA A 5 -19.11 -67.23 1.14
CA ALA A 5 -18.78 -65.83 0.81
C ALA A 5 -17.49 -65.74 -0.05
N PRO A 6 -17.42 -64.84 -1.06
CA PRO A 6 -16.19 -64.58 -1.81
C PRO A 6 -15.29 -63.56 -1.09
N LEU A 7 -13.98 -63.85 -1.09
CA LEU A 7 -12.93 -63.01 -0.51
C LEU A 7 -12.79 -61.67 -1.28
N ARG A 8 -12.90 -60.54 -0.56
CA ARG A 8 -12.63 -59.19 -1.07
C ARG A 8 -11.18 -59.06 -1.53
N ARG A 9 -10.96 -58.79 -2.82
CA ARG A 9 -9.67 -58.34 -3.37
C ARG A 9 -9.36 -56.92 -2.86
N LYS A 10 -8.11 -56.66 -2.47
CA LYS A 10 -7.64 -55.31 -2.08
C LYS A 10 -7.65 -54.38 -3.30
N PRO A 11 -8.03 -53.09 -3.17
CA PRO A 11 -8.02 -52.15 -4.30
C PRO A 11 -6.61 -51.91 -4.83
N VAL A 12 -6.46 -51.87 -6.15
CA VAL A 12 -5.25 -51.46 -6.86
C VAL A 12 -5.08 -49.94 -6.70
N PRO A 13 -3.87 -49.43 -6.36
CA PRO A 13 -3.64 -47.99 -6.24
C PRO A 13 -3.82 -47.29 -7.61
N PRO A 14 -4.39 -46.07 -7.66
CA PRO A 14 -4.55 -45.34 -8.91
C PRO A 14 -3.19 -44.93 -9.48
N PRO A 15 -3.06 -44.79 -10.81
CA PRO A 15 -1.81 -44.39 -11.44
C PRO A 15 -1.38 -43.00 -10.94
N ALA A 16 -0.06 -42.82 -10.77
CA ALA A 16 0.54 -41.58 -10.32
C ALA A 16 0.08 -40.42 -11.22
N VAL A 17 -0.46 -39.37 -10.61
CA VAL A 17 -0.83 -38.13 -11.29
C VAL A 17 0.46 -37.53 -11.85
N GLU A 18 0.55 -37.43 -13.18
CA GLU A 18 1.73 -36.89 -13.86
C GLU A 18 2.02 -35.46 -13.40
N GLU A 19 3.27 -35.25 -13.00
CA GLU A 19 3.87 -34.01 -12.49
C GLU A 19 3.85 -32.84 -13.52
N THR A 20 3.35 -33.10 -14.71
CA THR A 20 3.29 -32.18 -15.86
C THR A 20 1.96 -31.43 -15.97
N TRP A 21 0.87 -31.88 -15.32
CA TRP A 21 -0.44 -31.20 -15.37
C TRP A 21 -0.31 -29.71 -15.06
N ALA A 22 0.27 -29.34 -13.90
CA ALA A 22 0.34 -27.94 -13.48
C ALA A 22 1.11 -27.06 -14.49
N LYS A 23 2.12 -27.63 -15.16
CA LYS A 23 2.87 -26.96 -16.22
C LYS A 23 2.02 -26.82 -17.49
N ASP A 24 1.26 -27.84 -17.84
CA ASP A 24 0.35 -27.81 -19.00
C ASP A 24 -0.78 -26.80 -18.82
N LEU A 25 -1.38 -26.71 -17.63
CA LEU A 25 -2.37 -25.66 -17.35
C LEU A 25 -1.77 -24.25 -17.44
N THR A 26 -0.54 -24.08 -16.92
CA THR A 26 0.17 -22.79 -17.00
C THR A 26 0.45 -22.41 -18.45
N ASN A 27 0.85 -23.38 -19.28
CA ASN A 27 1.10 -23.18 -20.70
C ASN A 27 -0.19 -22.86 -21.47
N GLN A 28 -1.28 -23.58 -21.20
CA GLN A 28 -2.59 -23.31 -21.79
C GLN A 28 -3.09 -21.90 -21.44
N PHE A 29 -2.95 -21.48 -20.18
CA PHE A 29 -3.35 -20.15 -19.75
C PHE A 29 -2.52 -19.05 -20.45
N ARG A 30 -1.21 -19.25 -20.55
CA ARG A 30 -0.30 -18.35 -21.27
C ARG A 30 -0.67 -18.23 -22.76
N GLN A 31 -1.06 -19.34 -23.37
CA GLN A 31 -1.46 -19.39 -24.78
C GLN A 31 -2.80 -18.68 -25.02
N VAL A 32 -3.78 -18.83 -24.12
CA VAL A 32 -5.06 -18.11 -24.18
C VAL A 32 -4.86 -16.60 -24.09
N LEU A 33 -4.05 -16.13 -23.12
CA LEU A 33 -3.75 -14.71 -22.97
C LEU A 33 -2.98 -14.14 -24.18
N SER A 34 -2.02 -14.91 -24.71
CA SER A 34 -1.28 -14.52 -25.92
C SER A 34 -2.19 -14.43 -27.15
N THR A 35 -3.16 -15.34 -27.27
CA THR A 35 -4.11 -15.36 -28.38
C THR A 35 -5.10 -14.20 -28.29
N GLN A 36 -5.61 -13.89 -27.09
CA GLN A 36 -6.45 -12.71 -26.86
C GLN A 36 -5.71 -11.41 -27.20
N ARG A 37 -4.43 -11.28 -26.79
CA ARG A 37 -3.61 -10.11 -27.12
C ARG A 37 -3.39 -9.96 -28.63
N MET A 38 -3.10 -11.04 -29.35
CA MET A 38 -2.93 -11.02 -30.81
C MET A 38 -4.23 -10.67 -31.55
N ASN A 39 -5.37 -11.18 -31.08
CA ASN A 39 -6.68 -10.83 -31.63
C ASN A 39 -7.01 -9.35 -31.38
N ALA A 40 -6.68 -8.82 -30.20
CA ALA A 40 -6.88 -7.39 -29.88
C ALA A 40 -5.99 -6.47 -30.74
N LEU A 41 -4.75 -6.87 -31.02
CA LEU A 41 -3.85 -6.13 -31.92
C LEU A 41 -4.30 -6.20 -33.39
N SER A 42 -4.87 -7.33 -33.81
CA SER A 42 -5.37 -7.52 -35.18
C SER A 42 -6.69 -6.79 -35.45
N GLN A 43 -7.44 -6.44 -34.40
CA GLN A 43 -8.70 -5.69 -34.49
C GLN A 43 -8.51 -4.16 -34.49
N ARG A 44 -7.27 -3.65 -34.40
CA ARG A 44 -7.00 -2.21 -34.53
C ARG A 44 -6.90 -1.81 -36.01
N PRO A 45 -7.74 -0.89 -36.53
CA PRO A 45 -7.59 -0.38 -37.88
C PRO A 45 -6.32 0.47 -37.99
N SER A 46 -5.51 0.19 -39.02
CA SER A 46 -4.24 0.84 -39.33
C SER A 46 -4.46 2.31 -39.72
N GLN A 47 -4.19 3.23 -38.79
CA GLN A 47 -3.97 4.64 -39.10
C GLN A 47 -2.47 4.94 -39.22
N SER A 48 -2.11 5.24 -40.47
CA SER A 48 -0.98 6.03 -41.00
C SER A 48 0.22 6.32 -40.10
N ARG A 49 1.36 5.80 -40.57
CA ARG A 49 2.72 6.25 -40.32
C ARG A 49 2.86 7.77 -40.55
N SER A 50 3.54 8.46 -39.64
CA SER A 50 4.26 9.70 -39.93
C SER A 50 5.63 9.66 -39.25
N GLU A 51 6.62 10.15 -39.99
CA GLU A 51 8.06 9.89 -39.91
C GLU A 51 8.77 10.51 -38.69
N SER A 52 9.87 9.85 -38.29
CA SER A 52 10.87 10.35 -37.34
C SER A 52 11.68 11.52 -37.93
N PRO A 53 12.12 12.49 -37.10
CA PRO A 53 13.33 13.25 -37.38
C PRO A 53 14.50 12.83 -36.47
N ALA A 54 15.67 12.76 -37.10
CA ALA A 54 16.98 12.37 -36.56
C ALA A 54 17.59 13.42 -35.58
N PRO A 55 18.65 13.06 -34.82
CA PRO A 55 19.12 13.80 -33.65
C PRO A 55 20.07 14.95 -34.04
N ARG A 56 20.02 16.05 -33.28
CA ARG A 56 20.96 17.17 -33.41
C ARG A 56 21.87 17.24 -32.18
N GLU A 57 23.12 16.86 -32.42
CA GLU A 57 24.31 17.00 -31.57
C GLU A 57 24.49 18.44 -31.05
N LEU A 58 24.52 18.64 -29.73
CA LEU A 58 25.20 19.78 -29.09
C LEU A 58 25.81 19.35 -27.75
N PHE A 59 27.14 19.23 -27.77
CA PHE A 59 28.03 19.10 -26.62
C PHE A 59 27.99 20.35 -25.72
N ALA A 60 27.96 20.16 -24.40
CA ALA A 60 28.55 21.08 -23.43
C ALA A 60 28.85 20.37 -22.07
N PRO A 61 29.86 20.81 -21.29
CA PRO A 61 30.57 19.96 -20.33
C PRO A 61 30.01 20.00 -18.90
N ARG A 62 30.33 18.90 -18.20
CA ARG A 62 30.12 18.58 -16.78
C ARG A 62 30.83 19.54 -15.82
N PRO A 63 30.27 19.81 -14.63
CA PRO A 63 31.06 20.01 -13.41
C PRO A 63 30.84 18.90 -12.39
N SER A 64 31.87 18.74 -11.57
CA SER A 64 32.23 17.64 -10.70
C SER A 64 31.85 17.85 -9.23
N HIS A 65 31.69 16.72 -8.52
CA HIS A 65 31.79 16.50 -7.07
C HIS A 65 30.66 16.98 -6.14
N ALA A 66 29.99 16.02 -5.50
CA ALA A 66 29.95 15.87 -4.04
C ALA A 66 29.30 14.52 -3.64
N GLU A 67 30.06 13.67 -2.95
CA GLU A 67 29.59 12.47 -2.25
C GLU A 67 28.70 12.84 -1.06
N PRO A 68 27.57 12.14 -0.80
CA PRO A 68 26.87 12.23 0.47
C PRO A 68 27.36 11.15 1.46
N PRO A 69 27.55 11.48 2.75
CA PRO A 69 28.10 10.55 3.73
C PRO A 69 27.07 9.51 4.22
N LEU A 70 27.63 8.37 4.61
CA LEU A 70 27.00 7.18 5.19
C LEU A 70 26.14 7.52 6.42
N ARG A 71 24.85 7.15 6.39
CA ARG A 71 23.97 7.25 7.56
C ARG A 71 24.25 6.13 8.55
N HIS A 72 24.67 6.53 9.75
CA HIS A 72 24.77 5.71 10.95
C HIS A 72 23.39 5.19 11.39
N GLY A 73 23.42 3.98 11.93
CA GLY A 73 22.28 3.24 12.46
C GLY A 73 21.64 3.89 13.69
N TYR A 74 20.38 3.56 13.85
CA TYR A 74 19.51 3.93 14.96
C TYR A 74 19.79 2.99 16.14
N ASP A 75 20.46 3.51 17.17
CA ASP A 75 20.55 2.86 18.48
C ASP A 75 19.26 3.11 19.27
N TYR A 76 18.54 2.03 19.61
CA TYR A 76 17.40 2.05 20.51
C TYR A 76 17.87 1.67 21.92
N GLN A 77 18.14 2.66 22.77
CA GLN A 77 18.41 2.43 24.20
C GLN A 77 17.11 2.04 24.91
N THR A 78 17.03 0.78 25.35
CA THR A 78 15.94 0.28 26.17
C THR A 78 16.41 0.15 27.62
N SER A 79 15.64 0.71 28.54
CA SER A 79 15.93 0.85 29.96
C SER A 79 15.96 -0.49 30.70
N THR A 80 16.93 -0.60 31.60
CA THR A 80 17.19 -1.67 32.58
C THR A 80 16.15 -1.76 33.69
N THR A 81 15.74 -2.98 34.08
CA THR A 81 15.39 -3.38 35.47
C THR A 81 15.48 -4.92 35.65
N SER A 82 16.43 -5.34 36.49
CA SER A 82 16.49 -6.49 37.43
C SER A 82 16.09 -7.96 37.07
N GLN A 83 17.13 -8.80 36.90
CA GLN A 83 17.42 -10.19 37.40
C GLN A 83 16.31 -11.18 37.90
N PRO A 84 16.51 -12.54 37.88
CA PRO A 84 17.79 -13.25 38.05
C PRO A 84 18.09 -14.45 37.11
N THR A 85 19.34 -14.89 37.25
CA THR A 85 20.12 -15.92 36.55
C THR A 85 19.55 -17.34 36.52
N SER A 86 19.69 -18.01 35.37
CA SER A 86 19.86 -19.47 35.27
C SER A 86 20.65 -19.82 34.01
N GLN A 87 21.86 -20.34 34.19
CA GLN A 87 22.75 -20.82 33.15
C GLN A 87 22.19 -22.09 32.49
N LYS A 88 22.01 -22.11 31.16
CA LYS A 88 21.99 -23.32 30.32
C LYS A 88 22.57 -23.02 28.93
N SER A 89 23.38 -23.95 28.44
CA SER A 89 24.32 -23.98 27.31
C SER A 89 23.79 -23.54 25.93
N PRO A 90 24.67 -23.20 24.95
CA PRO A 90 24.27 -22.68 23.65
C PRO A 90 23.78 -23.81 22.75
N ASN A 91 22.47 -23.90 22.53
CA ASN A 91 21.91 -24.70 21.44
C ASN A 91 21.88 -23.86 20.16
N SER A 92 22.64 -24.32 19.16
CA SER A 92 22.53 -23.90 17.78
C SER A 92 21.10 -24.11 17.27
N SER A 93 20.33 -23.02 17.19
CA SER A 93 19.01 -23.01 16.57
C SER A 93 19.17 -23.13 15.04
N LEU A 94 19.07 -24.35 14.52
CA LEU A 94 18.73 -24.57 13.11
C LEU A 94 17.42 -23.85 12.77
N PRO A 95 17.26 -23.28 11.57
CA PRO A 95 15.99 -22.68 11.15
C PRO A 95 14.87 -23.74 11.16
N PRO A 96 13.62 -23.36 11.49
CA PRO A 96 12.51 -24.31 11.57
C PRO A 96 12.26 -24.98 10.22
N SER A 97 12.10 -26.31 10.23
CA SER A 97 11.76 -27.06 9.01
C SER A 97 10.40 -26.60 8.49
N TYR A 98 10.30 -26.25 7.21
CA TYR A 98 9.07 -25.77 6.54
C TYR A 98 8.00 -26.87 6.35
N THR A 99 8.05 -27.94 7.14
CA THR A 99 7.22 -29.13 6.99
C THR A 99 5.97 -29.08 7.88
N SER A 100 5.14 -28.04 7.72
CA SER A 100 3.93 -27.85 8.55
C SER A 100 2.62 -28.19 7.86
N LEU A 101 2.63 -28.75 6.65
CA LEU A 101 1.41 -29.15 5.94
C LEU A 101 1.28 -30.67 5.85
N ARG A 102 1.18 -31.33 7.01
CA ARG A 102 0.75 -32.74 7.05
C ARG A 102 -0.79 -32.77 7.09
N ASN A 103 -1.40 -33.64 6.27
CA ASN A 103 -2.85 -33.84 6.12
C ASN A 103 -3.60 -32.82 5.25
N ILE A 104 -3.04 -32.38 4.13
CA ILE A 104 -3.86 -31.76 3.08
C ILE A 104 -4.68 -32.89 2.41
N PRO A 105 -6.02 -32.81 2.37
CA PRO A 105 -6.83 -33.78 1.64
C PRO A 105 -6.39 -33.81 0.17
N LEU A 106 -6.00 -34.99 -0.32
CA LEU A 106 -5.57 -35.18 -1.72
C LEU A 106 -6.69 -34.82 -2.72
N VAL A 107 -7.93 -34.89 -2.26
CA VAL A 107 -9.13 -34.46 -3.00
C VAL A 107 -9.78 -33.31 -2.22
N PRO A 108 -9.84 -32.10 -2.79
CA PRO A 108 -10.57 -30.98 -2.20
C PRO A 108 -12.04 -31.35 -2.00
N THR A 109 -12.54 -31.22 -0.77
CA THR A 109 -13.97 -31.43 -0.46
C THR A 109 -14.63 -30.09 -0.12
N PRO A 110 -15.89 -29.85 -0.51
CA PRO A 110 -16.59 -28.62 -0.17
C PRO A 110 -16.69 -28.41 1.35
N PRO A 111 -16.51 -27.18 1.85
CA PRO A 111 -16.66 -26.90 3.27
C PRO A 111 -18.11 -27.09 3.69
N THR A 112 -18.32 -27.80 4.80
CA THR A 112 -19.65 -28.08 5.35
C THR A 112 -19.95 -27.26 6.60
N ASP A 113 -18.93 -26.84 7.35
CA ASP A 113 -19.11 -26.06 8.57
C ASP A 113 -19.25 -24.56 8.29
N ALA A 114 -19.97 -23.87 9.18
CA ALA A 114 -20.30 -22.46 9.00
C ALA A 114 -19.06 -21.54 8.98
N LYS A 115 -17.96 -21.89 9.68
CA LYS A 115 -16.75 -21.07 9.70
C LYS A 115 -16.02 -21.17 8.36
N SER A 116 -15.84 -22.38 7.86
CA SER A 116 -15.22 -22.64 6.56
C SER A 116 -16.06 -22.09 5.41
N LEU A 117 -17.40 -22.12 5.52
CA LEU A 117 -18.28 -21.52 4.52
C LEU A 117 -18.17 -19.99 4.49
N ARG A 118 -18.09 -19.33 5.66
CA ARG A 118 -17.81 -17.88 5.73
C ARG A 118 -16.46 -17.53 5.11
N PHE A 119 -15.42 -18.32 5.41
CA PHE A 119 -14.09 -18.12 4.82
C PHE A 119 -14.10 -18.33 3.30
N LYS A 120 -14.77 -19.39 2.81
CA LYS A 120 -14.97 -19.61 1.38
C LYS A 120 -15.64 -18.40 0.71
N ASN A 121 -16.71 -17.88 1.30
CA ASN A 121 -17.41 -16.72 0.74
C ASN A 121 -16.52 -15.46 0.74
N MET A 122 -15.72 -15.25 1.79
CA MET A 122 -14.71 -14.18 1.82
C MET A 122 -13.71 -14.34 0.67
N MET A 123 -13.16 -15.55 0.46
CA MET A 123 -12.21 -15.82 -0.62
C MET A 123 -12.82 -15.58 -2.00
N HIS A 124 -14.06 -16.01 -2.24
CA HIS A 124 -14.77 -15.71 -3.48
C HIS A 124 -15.00 -14.20 -3.67
N SER A 125 -15.33 -13.48 -2.60
CA SER A 125 -15.48 -12.02 -2.67
C SER A 125 -14.16 -11.34 -3.04
N LEU A 126 -13.04 -11.76 -2.43
CA LEU A 126 -11.72 -11.22 -2.73
C LEU A 126 -11.27 -11.58 -4.14
N SER A 127 -11.53 -12.79 -4.63
CA SER A 127 -11.15 -13.21 -6.00
C SER A 127 -11.90 -12.44 -7.09
N ASN A 128 -13.10 -11.94 -6.79
CA ASN A 128 -13.89 -11.14 -7.73
C ASN A 128 -13.45 -9.66 -7.76
N MET A 129 -12.63 -9.20 -6.81
CA MET A 129 -12.22 -7.80 -6.73
C MET A 129 -11.40 -7.35 -7.95
N PRO A 130 -10.40 -8.11 -8.46
CA PRO A 130 -9.66 -7.73 -9.65
C PRO A 130 -10.54 -7.59 -10.89
N CYS A 131 -11.58 -8.41 -11.03
CA CYS A 131 -12.52 -8.30 -12.15
C CYS A 131 -13.26 -6.95 -12.18
N LYS A 132 -13.36 -6.26 -11.03
CA LYS A 132 -13.96 -4.91 -10.96
C LYS A 132 -13.01 -3.83 -11.49
N TRP A 133 -11.70 -4.07 -11.50
CA TRP A 133 -10.71 -3.13 -12.02
C TRP A 133 -10.70 -3.06 -13.55
N GLU A 134 -11.23 -4.08 -14.22
CA GLU A 134 -11.36 -4.16 -15.68
C GLU A 134 -12.52 -3.30 -16.24
N ASN A 135 -13.18 -2.49 -15.41
CA ASN A 135 -14.22 -1.59 -15.87
C ASN A 135 -13.61 -0.47 -16.74
N PRO A 136 -14.01 -0.33 -18.02
CA PRO A 136 -13.38 0.63 -18.92
C PRO A 136 -13.56 2.08 -18.47
N GLY A 137 -14.71 2.45 -17.90
CA GLY A 137 -14.94 3.81 -17.40
C GLY A 137 -14.05 4.15 -16.20
N LEU A 138 -13.83 3.19 -15.28
CA LEU A 138 -12.89 3.40 -14.16
C LEU A 138 -11.43 3.47 -14.64
N LEU A 139 -11.08 2.70 -15.67
CA LEU A 139 -9.74 2.77 -16.28
C LEU A 139 -9.52 4.12 -16.96
N ASP A 140 -10.52 4.64 -17.67
CA ASP A 140 -10.45 5.96 -18.31
C ASP A 140 -10.27 7.09 -17.27
N GLU A 141 -11.04 7.07 -16.18
CA GLU A 141 -10.89 8.03 -15.07
C GLU A 141 -9.52 7.93 -14.38
N ALA A 142 -9.00 6.70 -14.21
CA ALA A 142 -7.67 6.49 -13.68
C ALA A 142 -6.60 7.06 -14.63
N LEU A 143 -6.70 6.80 -15.94
CA LEU A 143 -5.78 7.32 -16.95
C LEU A 143 -5.82 8.86 -17.02
N ALA A 144 -6.99 9.48 -16.85
CA ALA A 144 -7.12 10.94 -16.80
C ALA A 144 -6.40 11.57 -15.61
N SER A 145 -6.26 10.82 -14.51
CA SER A 145 -5.56 11.28 -13.29
C SER A 145 -4.04 11.07 -13.34
N ILE A 146 -3.55 10.18 -14.21
CA ILE A 146 -2.13 9.84 -14.32
C ILE A 146 -1.45 10.80 -15.30
N PRO A 147 -0.31 11.42 -14.95
CA PRO A 147 0.46 12.26 -15.87
C PRO A 147 1.25 11.39 -16.86
N LEU A 148 0.55 10.76 -17.82
CA LEU A 148 1.09 9.72 -18.70
C LEU A 148 2.34 10.16 -19.46
N GLU A 149 2.36 11.38 -20.00
CA GLU A 149 3.52 11.92 -20.72
C GLU A 149 4.77 11.92 -19.84
N ARG A 150 4.66 12.44 -18.61
CA ARG A 150 5.76 12.45 -17.64
C ARG A 150 6.23 11.03 -17.31
N ILE A 151 5.29 10.11 -17.09
CA ILE A 151 5.61 8.71 -16.75
C ILE A 151 6.38 8.03 -17.88
N TYR A 152 5.93 8.20 -19.13
CA TYR A 152 6.62 7.60 -20.27
C TYR A 152 7.97 8.23 -20.55
N ASN A 153 8.12 9.55 -20.39
CA ASN A 153 9.42 10.22 -20.53
C ASN A 153 10.41 9.72 -19.46
N GLU A 154 10.01 9.70 -18.18
CA GLU A 154 10.86 9.18 -17.09
C GLU A 154 11.22 7.69 -17.31
N ALA A 155 10.30 6.89 -17.83
CA ALA A 155 10.54 5.48 -18.12
C ALA A 155 11.48 5.28 -19.32
N GLN A 156 11.37 6.11 -20.36
CA GLN A 156 12.23 6.06 -21.52
C GLN A 156 13.67 6.40 -21.13
N GLU A 157 13.89 7.49 -20.40
CA GLU A 157 15.21 7.88 -19.89
C GLU A 157 15.84 6.77 -19.03
N GLU A 158 15.07 6.18 -18.09
CA GLU A 158 15.56 5.09 -17.23
C GLU A 158 15.86 3.81 -18.03
N SER A 159 15.07 3.50 -19.05
CA SER A 159 15.30 2.36 -19.95
C SER A 159 16.56 2.56 -20.81
N ASP A 160 16.79 3.77 -21.31
CA ASP A 160 17.96 4.10 -22.14
C ASP A 160 19.25 3.98 -21.33
N ILE A 161 19.22 4.37 -20.05
CA ILE A 161 20.34 4.17 -19.13
C ILE A 161 20.65 2.68 -18.96
N PHE A 162 19.66 1.83 -18.68
CA PHE A 162 19.90 0.39 -18.52
C PHE A 162 20.40 -0.28 -19.80
N GLN A 163 19.92 0.21 -20.96
CA GLN A 163 20.38 -0.28 -22.25
C GLN A 163 21.84 0.11 -22.51
N ALA A 164 22.20 1.38 -22.27
CA ALA A 164 23.58 1.86 -22.42
C ALA A 164 24.56 1.16 -21.46
N GLU A 165 24.14 0.88 -20.21
CA GLU A 165 24.93 0.11 -19.24
C GLU A 165 25.21 -1.31 -19.74
N ALA A 166 24.21 -1.99 -20.29
CA ALA A 166 24.36 -3.33 -20.83
C ALA A 166 25.25 -3.38 -22.07
N GLU A 167 25.14 -2.38 -22.95
CA GLU A 167 26.00 -2.23 -24.13
C GLU A 167 27.46 -1.97 -23.73
N SER A 168 27.68 -1.19 -22.68
CA SER A 168 29.02 -0.85 -22.17
C SER A 168 29.75 -2.05 -21.54
N LEU A 169 29.01 -3.01 -20.96
CA LEU A 169 29.58 -4.20 -20.34
C LEU A 169 30.04 -5.26 -21.37
N GLY A 170 29.63 -5.14 -22.64
CA GLY A 170 29.96 -6.10 -23.69
C GLY A 170 29.34 -7.49 -23.46
N ASN A 171 29.61 -8.43 -24.37
CA ASN A 171 29.20 -9.86 -24.32
C ASN A 171 27.70 -10.18 -24.39
N GLY A 172 26.89 -9.39 -25.10
CA GLY A 172 25.46 -9.70 -25.26
C GLY A 172 24.68 -9.68 -23.93
N THR A 173 25.23 -8.97 -22.95
CA THR A 173 24.59 -8.70 -21.67
C THR A 173 23.28 -7.96 -21.93
N ARG A 174 22.19 -8.40 -21.30
CA ARG A 174 20.89 -7.73 -21.40
C ARG A 174 20.81 -6.61 -20.38
N ALA A 175 20.05 -5.57 -20.72
CA ALA A 175 19.62 -4.56 -19.77
C ALA A 175 19.04 -5.22 -18.51
N ALA A 176 19.36 -4.67 -17.34
CA ALA A 176 18.85 -5.19 -16.07
C ALA A 176 17.31 -5.17 -16.01
N TRP A 177 16.69 -4.20 -16.69
CA TRP A 177 15.25 -3.99 -16.76
C TRP A 177 14.84 -3.54 -18.17
N GLY A 178 13.65 -3.96 -18.61
CA GLY A 178 13.08 -3.50 -19.87
C GLY A 178 12.28 -2.21 -19.71
N TYR A 179 11.85 -1.63 -20.84
CA TYR A 179 11.02 -0.43 -20.86
C TYR A 179 9.73 -0.58 -20.03
N GLN A 180 9.03 -1.72 -20.14
CA GLN A 180 7.80 -1.97 -19.36
C GLN A 180 8.06 -1.96 -17.86
N ASP A 181 9.19 -2.50 -17.41
CA ASP A 181 9.58 -2.45 -16.00
C ASP A 181 9.87 -1.00 -15.56
N CYS A 182 10.49 -0.20 -16.43
CA CYS A 182 10.73 1.23 -16.19
C CYS A 182 9.41 2.02 -16.10
N VAL A 183 8.40 1.71 -16.91
CA VAL A 183 7.05 2.30 -16.79
C VAL A 183 6.43 1.98 -15.43
N ILE A 184 6.49 0.72 -14.99
CA ILE A 184 5.98 0.31 -13.68
C ILE A 184 6.74 1.06 -12.55
N ARG A 185 8.06 1.18 -12.67
CA ARG A 185 8.89 1.91 -11.69
C ARG A 185 8.55 3.40 -11.64
N ALA A 186 8.35 4.04 -12.78
CA ALA A 186 7.91 5.44 -12.86
C ALA A 186 6.52 5.62 -12.21
N LEU A 187 5.57 4.73 -12.49
CA LEU A 187 4.25 4.71 -11.83
C LEU A 187 4.37 4.55 -10.31
N LEU A 188 5.22 3.63 -9.82
CA LEU A 188 5.46 3.45 -8.38
C LEU A 188 6.03 4.71 -7.72
N LYS A 189 7.01 5.37 -8.38
CA LYS A 189 7.60 6.63 -7.90
C LYS A 189 6.55 7.73 -7.83
N TRP A 190 5.78 7.93 -8.90
CA TRP A 190 4.71 8.92 -8.96
C TRP A 190 3.61 8.67 -7.91
N PHE A 191 3.14 7.43 -7.81
CA PHE A 191 2.10 7.06 -6.85
C PHE A 191 2.53 7.40 -5.42
N LYS A 192 3.77 7.01 -5.05
CA LYS A 192 4.28 7.21 -3.68
C LYS A 192 4.66 8.66 -3.35
N ARG A 193 5.16 9.42 -4.33
CA ARG A 193 5.79 10.72 -4.09
C ARG A 193 4.91 11.91 -4.48
N SER A 194 3.85 11.69 -5.25
CA SER A 194 3.09 12.79 -5.84
C SER A 194 1.58 12.59 -5.82
N PHE A 195 1.09 11.36 -5.98
CA PHE A 195 -0.36 11.12 -6.06
C PHE A 195 -0.98 10.74 -4.71
N PHE A 196 -0.34 9.82 -3.99
CA PHE A 196 -0.93 9.21 -2.80
C PHE A 196 -0.25 9.72 -1.53
N GLU A 197 -1.05 9.97 -0.49
CA GLU A 197 -0.57 10.41 0.82
C GLU A 197 -0.83 9.34 1.87
N TRP A 198 0.16 9.11 2.73
CA TRP A 198 -0.03 8.27 3.90
C TRP A 198 -0.73 9.07 5.00
N VAL A 199 -1.86 8.57 5.49
CA VAL A 199 -2.63 9.21 6.58
C VAL A 199 -2.59 8.30 7.81
N ASN A 200 -1.92 8.75 8.87
CA ASN A 200 -1.97 8.10 10.18
C ASN A 200 -3.13 8.63 11.02
N ASN A 201 -3.22 9.96 11.11
CA ASN A 201 -4.34 10.69 11.69
C ASN A 201 -4.68 11.80 10.68
N PRO A 202 -5.93 11.91 10.20
CA PRO A 202 -6.31 12.99 9.31
C PRO A 202 -6.18 14.33 10.03
N LYS A 203 -5.68 15.36 9.35
CA LYS A 203 -5.68 16.72 9.90
C LYS A 203 -7.12 17.19 10.11
N CYS A 204 -7.35 18.04 11.11
CA CYS A 204 -8.68 18.60 11.34
C CYS A 204 -9.18 19.34 10.09
N SER A 205 -10.39 19.03 9.63
CA SER A 205 -10.99 19.65 8.43
C SER A 205 -11.21 21.17 8.55
N ASN A 206 -11.25 21.71 9.78
CA ASN A 206 -11.49 23.14 10.00
C ASN A 206 -10.20 23.93 10.19
N CYS A 207 -9.31 23.47 11.07
CA CYS A 207 -8.10 24.24 11.43
C CYS A 207 -6.79 23.55 11.03
N TYR A 208 -6.84 22.34 10.46
CA TYR A 208 -5.69 21.56 10.00
C TYR A 208 -4.65 21.21 11.08
N ALA A 209 -5.01 21.45 12.35
CA ALA A 209 -4.25 20.97 13.49
C ALA A 209 -4.22 19.42 13.50
N PRO A 210 -3.23 18.84 14.20
CA PRO A 210 -3.22 17.40 14.48
C PRO A 210 -4.53 16.96 15.16
N THR A 211 -4.85 15.68 14.99
CA THR A 211 -6.01 15.04 15.60
C THR A 211 -5.59 13.81 16.40
N VAL A 212 -6.44 13.40 17.33
CA VAL A 212 -6.29 12.18 18.14
C VAL A 212 -7.44 11.24 17.83
N ALA A 213 -7.15 9.94 17.66
CA ALA A 213 -8.18 8.93 17.44
C ALA A 213 -9.06 8.78 18.69
N ILE A 214 -10.38 8.83 18.53
CA ILE A 214 -11.34 8.72 19.64
C ILE A 214 -12.26 7.50 19.56
N GLY A 215 -12.29 6.82 18.41
CA GLY A 215 -13.12 5.63 18.26
C GLY A 215 -13.48 5.33 16.83
N MET A 216 -14.61 4.64 16.66
CA MET A 216 -15.09 4.13 15.39
C MET A 216 -16.60 4.37 15.29
N ALA A 217 -17.09 4.61 14.08
CA ALA A 217 -18.51 4.71 13.77
C ALA A 217 -18.88 3.83 12.58
N ALA A 218 -20.19 3.57 12.45
CA ALA A 218 -20.73 3.02 11.22
C ALA A 218 -20.62 4.08 10.09
N PRO A 219 -20.30 3.66 8.85
CA PRO A 219 -20.28 4.57 7.72
C PRO A 219 -21.67 5.16 7.47
N THR A 220 -21.71 6.42 7.06
CA THR A 220 -22.90 7.04 6.48
C THR A 220 -23.30 6.33 5.18
N PRO A 221 -24.55 6.47 4.72
CA PRO A 221 -24.99 5.86 3.46
C PRO A 221 -24.11 6.25 2.25
N ASP A 222 -23.64 7.49 2.25
CA ASP A 222 -22.79 8.05 1.20
C ASP A 222 -21.36 7.46 1.23
N GLU A 223 -20.75 7.33 2.41
CA GLU A 223 -19.46 6.64 2.57
C GLU A 223 -19.56 5.15 2.21
N GLN A 224 -20.65 4.50 2.62
CA GLN A 224 -20.90 3.10 2.28
C GLN A 224 -21.08 2.89 0.78
N ALA A 225 -21.74 3.82 0.09
CA ALA A 225 -21.88 3.80 -1.37
C ALA A 225 -20.50 3.90 -2.08
N ARG A 226 -19.50 4.54 -1.46
CA ARG A 226 -18.11 4.58 -1.93
C ARG A 226 -17.25 3.39 -1.46
N GLY A 227 -17.85 2.39 -0.83
CA GLY A 227 -17.17 1.16 -0.42
C GLY A 227 -16.55 1.20 0.98
N ALA A 228 -16.83 2.23 1.79
CA ALA A 228 -16.40 2.25 3.18
C ALA A 228 -17.19 1.21 4.01
N ASN A 229 -16.47 0.36 4.73
CA ASN A 229 -17.08 -0.60 5.66
C ASN A 229 -17.03 -0.12 7.12
N ARG A 230 -16.11 0.80 7.44
CA ARG A 230 -15.85 1.34 8.78
C ARG A 230 -15.35 2.77 8.66
N VAL A 231 -15.66 3.60 9.66
CA VAL A 231 -15.16 4.98 9.76
C VAL A 231 -14.44 5.15 11.09
N GLU A 232 -13.22 5.67 11.03
CA GLU A 232 -12.42 6.01 12.22
C GLU A 232 -12.71 7.46 12.62
N LEU A 233 -12.97 7.69 13.91
CA LEU A 233 -13.29 9.01 14.44
C LEU A 233 -12.06 9.68 15.05
N TYR A 234 -11.89 10.96 14.74
CA TYR A 234 -10.76 11.77 15.19
C TYR A 234 -11.23 13.10 15.80
N GLN A 235 -10.63 13.48 16.92
CA GLN A 235 -10.87 14.76 17.60
C GLN A 235 -9.71 15.72 17.36
N CYS A 236 -10.03 16.97 17.04
CA CYS A 236 -9.05 18.04 16.89
C CYS A 236 -8.29 18.29 18.19
N SER A 237 -6.96 18.37 18.13
CA SER A 237 -6.11 18.68 19.29
C SER A 237 -6.08 20.16 19.65
N ASN A 238 -6.63 21.04 18.79
CA ASN A 238 -6.64 22.47 19.06
C ASN A 238 -7.57 22.82 20.21
N GLN A 239 -7.07 23.62 21.14
CA GLN A 239 -7.77 24.11 22.33
C GLN A 239 -8.52 25.42 22.08
N GLU A 240 -8.67 25.80 20.81
CA GLU A 240 -9.52 26.90 20.39
C GLU A 240 -10.49 26.44 19.32
N VAL A 241 -11.78 26.74 19.52
CA VAL A 241 -12.85 26.43 18.56
C VAL A 241 -13.56 27.73 18.19
N TYR A 242 -13.81 27.96 16.91
CA TYR A 242 -14.62 29.09 16.47
C TYR A 242 -16.10 28.81 16.71
N SER A 243 -16.70 29.53 17.66
CA SER A 243 -18.15 29.46 17.90
C SER A 243 -18.88 30.29 16.86
N VAL A 244 -19.56 29.63 15.92
CA VAL A 244 -20.39 30.29 14.89
C VAL A 244 -21.47 31.17 15.53
N HIS A 245 -22.09 30.69 16.62
CA HIS A 245 -23.15 31.43 17.31
C HIS A 245 -22.64 32.69 18.01
N LYS A 246 -21.49 32.62 18.68
CA LYS A 246 -20.87 33.77 19.37
C LYS A 246 -19.98 34.62 18.44
N LYS A 247 -19.74 34.16 17.20
CA LYS A 247 -18.87 34.77 16.19
C LYS A 247 -17.46 35.08 16.70
N ARG A 248 -16.91 34.19 17.53
CA ARG A 248 -15.55 34.32 18.07
C ARG A 248 -14.94 32.97 18.40
N TRP A 249 -13.61 32.97 18.51
CA TRP A 249 -12.86 31.86 19.07
C TRP A 249 -13.15 31.72 20.57
N VAL A 250 -13.32 30.47 20.98
CA VAL A 250 -13.60 30.04 22.35
C VAL A 250 -12.48 29.11 22.78
N HIS A 251 -11.91 29.39 23.95
CA HIS A 251 -10.95 28.49 24.57
C HIS A 251 -11.63 27.19 25.02
N VAL A 252 -11.00 26.06 24.77
CA VAL A 252 -11.46 24.72 25.12
C VAL A 252 -10.27 23.90 25.60
N ASP A 253 -10.21 23.56 26.88
CA ASP A 253 -9.20 22.63 27.40
C ASP A 253 -9.86 21.30 27.78
N ALA A 254 -9.59 20.26 27.00
CA ALA A 254 -10.14 18.93 27.22
C ALA A 254 -9.56 18.24 28.48
N CYS A 255 -8.32 18.58 28.87
CA CYS A 255 -7.70 18.00 30.07
C CYS A 255 -8.37 18.49 31.35
N GLU A 256 -8.85 19.74 31.32
CA GLU A 256 -9.39 20.45 32.49
C GLU A 256 -10.91 20.60 32.43
N GLU A 257 -11.57 19.99 31.43
CA GLU A 257 -12.99 20.19 31.12
C GLU A 257 -13.39 21.69 31.06
N ALA A 258 -12.47 22.53 30.58
CA ALA A 258 -12.63 23.98 30.62
C ALA A 258 -13.26 24.49 29.33
N TRP A 259 -14.37 25.22 29.45
CA TRP A 259 -15.05 25.88 28.35
C TRP A 259 -15.03 27.40 28.53
N ASP A 260 -14.51 28.10 27.52
CA ASP A 260 -14.46 29.56 27.47
C ASP A 260 -13.73 30.22 28.66
N ASN A 261 -12.73 29.51 29.21
CA ASN A 261 -11.98 29.95 30.38
C ASN A 261 -10.47 30.12 30.09
N PRO A 262 -10.06 31.05 29.21
CA PRO A 262 -8.67 31.18 28.79
C PRO A 262 -7.73 31.60 29.94
N ARG A 263 -8.24 32.23 31.00
CA ARG A 263 -7.44 32.65 32.17
C ARG A 263 -7.14 31.53 33.16
N LEU A 264 -7.57 30.30 32.86
CA LEU A 264 -7.32 29.13 33.70
C LEU A 264 -5.83 28.98 34.04
N TYR A 265 -4.94 29.21 33.08
CA TYR A 265 -3.51 29.00 33.28
C TYR A 265 -2.84 30.13 34.07
N THR A 266 -3.18 31.39 33.76
CA THR A 266 -2.54 32.56 34.38
C THR A 266 -3.14 32.88 35.74
N GLU A 267 -4.47 32.96 35.83
CA GLU A 267 -5.16 33.30 37.07
C GLU A 267 -5.47 32.05 37.92
N GLY A 268 -5.90 30.96 37.28
CA GLY A 268 -6.21 29.73 38.01
C GLY A 268 -4.96 29.05 38.58
N TRP A 269 -3.94 28.83 37.74
CA TRP A 269 -2.71 28.13 38.13
C TRP A 269 -1.53 29.04 38.47
N GLY A 270 -1.67 30.36 38.30
CA GLY A 270 -0.58 31.30 38.57
C GLY A 270 0.60 31.19 37.60
N LYS A 271 0.42 30.58 36.42
CA LYS A 271 1.51 30.41 35.45
C LYS A 271 1.86 31.76 34.81
N LYS A 272 3.15 32.07 34.78
CA LYS A 272 3.69 33.23 34.04
C LYS A 272 3.93 32.82 32.60
N LEU A 273 3.02 33.24 31.70
CA LEU A 273 3.17 33.03 30.27
C LEU A 273 4.06 34.12 29.66
N GLY A 274 4.93 33.73 28.74
CA GLY A 274 5.69 34.66 27.91
C GLY A 274 4.94 35.02 26.63
N TYR A 275 4.56 34.00 25.86
CA TYR A 275 3.79 34.12 24.63
C TYR A 275 2.79 32.96 24.51
N CYS A 276 1.65 33.22 23.91
CA CYS A 276 0.68 32.21 23.48
C CYS A 276 0.32 32.48 22.02
N ILE A 277 0.68 31.54 21.13
CA ILE A 277 0.48 31.69 19.68
C ILE A 277 -0.44 30.55 19.21
N ALA A 278 -1.55 30.90 18.58
CA ALA A 278 -2.48 29.96 17.99
C ALA A 278 -2.12 29.70 16.52
N PHE A 279 -2.29 28.45 16.08
CA PHE A 279 -2.05 28.04 14.71
C PHE A 279 -3.31 27.39 14.12
N SER A 280 -3.56 27.70 12.86
CA SER A 280 -4.60 27.10 12.03
C SER A 280 -4.10 26.99 10.58
N ALA A 281 -4.86 26.35 9.69
CA ALA A 281 -4.56 26.40 8.25
C ALA A 281 -4.56 27.80 7.66
N ASP A 282 -5.38 28.69 8.21
CA ASP A 282 -5.50 30.05 7.70
C ASP A 282 -4.34 30.94 8.16
N GLY A 283 -3.49 30.44 9.07
CA GLY A 283 -2.28 31.11 9.53
C GLY A 283 -2.03 30.97 11.02
N ALA A 284 -1.14 31.84 11.52
CA ALA A 284 -0.80 31.94 12.94
C ALA A 284 -1.26 33.29 13.51
N MET A 285 -1.67 33.31 14.76
CA MET A 285 -2.10 34.52 15.46
C MET A 285 -1.51 34.57 16.86
N ASP A 286 -0.97 35.73 17.23
CA ASP A 286 -0.62 36.01 18.62
C ASP A 286 -1.90 36.18 19.46
N VAL A 287 -2.15 35.19 20.32
CA VAL A 287 -3.28 35.16 21.26
C VAL A 287 -2.83 35.38 22.70
N THR A 288 -1.59 35.83 22.92
CA THR A 288 -1.00 36.05 24.25
C THR A 288 -1.88 36.92 25.13
N ARG A 289 -2.54 37.93 24.56
CA ARG A 289 -3.42 38.84 25.34
C ARG A 289 -4.70 38.18 25.85
N ARG A 290 -5.08 37.02 25.32
CA ARG A 290 -6.29 36.29 25.72
C ARG A 290 -6.06 35.41 26.93
N TYR A 291 -4.85 34.88 27.10
CA TYR A 291 -4.45 33.89 28.11
C TYR A 291 -3.62 34.54 29.22
#